data_AF-A0A2V5T4Y8-F1
#
_entry.id   AF-A0A2V5T4Y8-F1
#
_cell.length_a   1.000
_cell.length_b   1.000
_cell.length_c   1.000
_cell.angle_alpha   90.00
_cell.angle_beta   90.00
_cell.angle_gamma   90.00
#
_symmetry.space_group_name_H-M   'P 1'
#
loop_
_entity.id
_entity.type
_entity.pdbx_description
1 polymer ?
#
loop_
_entity_poly.entity_id
_entity_poly.type
_entity_poly.pdbx_seq_one_letter_code
_entity_poly.pdbx_strand_id
1 'polypeptide(L)'
;LKSQIQTLHKRFGDDQRLKPALDAADQLDHKMSEVEQQLIQVNMKGSEGNLAFPNTLNERFDTFSHTIDAGDTEPTKPQLDVFQLLSSQLEDQLKKWAQIK
;
A
#
# COMPACT_ATOMS: atom_id res chain seq x y z
N LEU A 1 0.02 -12.08 -6.85
CA LEU A 1 -1.12 -12.77 -6.19
C LEU A 1 -2.46 -12.40 -6.83
N LYS A 2 -2.82 -11.12 -6.93
CA LYS A 2 -4.03 -10.64 -7.64
C LYS A 2 -4.28 -11.28 -9.02
N SER A 3 -3.25 -11.31 -9.87
CA SER A 3 -3.31 -11.97 -11.19
C SER A 3 -3.57 -13.48 -11.13
N GLN A 4 -3.09 -14.15 -10.07
CA GLN A 4 -3.34 -15.58 -9.86
C GLN A 4 -4.79 -15.81 -9.43
N ILE A 5 -5.34 -14.97 -8.54
CA ILE A 5 -6.75 -15.03 -8.13
C ILE A 5 -7.67 -14.80 -9.34
N GLN A 6 -7.37 -13.82 -10.19
CA GLN A 6 -8.09 -13.61 -11.46
C GLN A 6 -7.99 -14.83 -12.40
N THR A 7 -6.86 -15.51 -12.42
CA THR A 7 -6.67 -16.73 -13.23
C THR A 7 -7.50 -17.89 -12.69
N LEU A 8 -7.63 -18.02 -11.36
CA LEU A 8 -8.48 -19.03 -10.73
C LEU A 8 -9.95 -18.81 -11.10
N HIS A 9 -10.44 -17.58 -11.01
CA HIS A 9 -11.79 -17.22 -11.46
C HIS A 9 -12.04 -17.55 -12.93
N LYS A 10 -11.11 -17.20 -13.81
CA LYS A 10 -11.23 -17.52 -15.25
C LYS A 10 -11.31 -19.03 -15.53
N ARG A 11 -10.70 -19.87 -14.70
CA ARG A 11 -10.65 -21.32 -14.89
C ARG A 11 -11.80 -22.06 -14.21
N PHE A 12 -12.27 -21.54 -13.08
CA PHE A 12 -13.11 -22.27 -12.15
C PHE A 12 -14.37 -21.52 -11.71
N GLY A 13 -14.63 -20.32 -12.24
CA GLY A 13 -15.73 -19.45 -11.81
C GLY A 13 -17.13 -20.08 -11.93
N ASP A 14 -17.31 -21.03 -12.84
CA ASP A 14 -18.58 -21.74 -13.04
C ASP A 14 -18.73 -22.98 -12.14
N ASP A 15 -17.68 -23.42 -11.44
CA ASP A 15 -17.74 -24.58 -10.55
C ASP A 15 -18.27 -24.18 -9.17
N GLN A 16 -19.56 -24.45 -8.92
CA GLN A 16 -20.22 -24.15 -7.65
C GLN A 16 -19.52 -24.77 -6.43
N ARG A 17 -18.80 -25.88 -6.60
CA ARG A 17 -18.07 -26.54 -5.49
C ARG A 17 -16.87 -25.71 -5.04
N LEU A 18 -16.31 -24.90 -5.93
CA LEU A 18 -15.13 -24.07 -5.69
C LEU A 18 -15.50 -22.65 -5.26
N LYS A 19 -16.79 -22.30 -5.26
CA LYS A 19 -17.28 -20.98 -4.84
C LYS A 19 -16.73 -20.53 -3.48
N PRO A 20 -16.74 -21.34 -2.41
CA PRO A 20 -16.19 -20.90 -1.13
C PRO A 20 -14.69 -20.56 -1.17
N ALA A 21 -13.92 -21.28 -1.98
CA ALA A 21 -12.49 -21.04 -2.14
C ALA A 21 -12.20 -19.77 -2.95
N LEU A 22 -13.00 -19.52 -4.00
CA LEU A 22 -12.92 -18.29 -4.79
C LEU A 22 -13.32 -17.06 -3.95
N ASP A 23 -14.40 -17.17 -3.16
CA ASP A 23 -14.83 -16.10 -2.26
C ASP A 23 -13.75 -15.79 -1.20
N ALA A 24 -13.07 -16.80 -0.65
CA ALA A 24 -11.95 -16.62 0.28
C ALA A 24 -10.74 -15.95 -0.39
N ALA A 25 -10.46 -16.30 -1.66
CA ALA A 25 -9.41 -15.66 -2.44
C ALA A 25 -9.72 -14.18 -2.69
N ASP A 26 -10.98 -13.84 -3.03
CA ASP A 26 -11.41 -12.45 -3.23
C ASP A 26 -11.31 -11.62 -1.94
N GLN A 27 -11.69 -12.20 -0.80
CA GLN A 27 -11.51 -11.56 0.50
C GLN A 27 -10.05 -11.30 0.82
N LEU A 28 -9.15 -12.22 0.47
CA LEU A 28 -7.72 -12.02 0.61
C LEU A 28 -7.21 -10.89 -0.29
N ASP A 29 -7.58 -10.87 -1.58
CA ASP A 29 -7.22 -9.79 -2.51
C ASP A 29 -7.69 -8.42 -2.02
N HIS A 30 -8.91 -8.36 -1.49
CA HIS A 30 -9.49 -7.14 -0.95
C HIS A 30 -8.70 -6.62 0.25
N LYS A 31 -8.45 -7.46 1.27
CA LYS A 31 -7.67 -7.08 2.45
C LYS A 31 -6.26 -6.61 2.11
N MET A 32 -5.60 -7.28 1.16
CA MET A 32 -4.28 -6.84 0.69
C MET A 32 -4.35 -5.51 -0.06
N SER A 33 -5.36 -5.32 -0.91
CA SER A 33 -5.56 -4.08 -1.69
C SER A 33 -5.79 -2.88 -0.78
N GLU A 34 -6.50 -3.05 0.34
CA GLU A 34 -6.69 -1.98 1.33
C GLU A 34 -5.36 -1.48 1.92
N VAL A 35 -4.45 -2.40 2.25
CA VAL A 35 -3.10 -2.05 2.75
C VAL A 35 -2.28 -1.39 1.64
N GLU A 36 -2.30 -1.96 0.43
CA GLU A 36 -1.58 -1.44 -0.73
C GLU A 36 -1.96 0.01 -1.03
N GLN A 37 -3.26 0.34 -1.02
CA GLN A 37 -3.78 1.68 -1.29
C GLN A 37 -3.35 2.74 -0.26
N GLN A 38 -2.97 2.34 0.95
CA GLN A 38 -2.42 3.26 1.95
C GLN A 38 -0.92 3.49 1.75
N LEU A 39 -0.21 2.50 1.20
CA LEU A 39 1.24 2.53 1.04
C LEU A 39 1.68 3.10 -0.30
N ILE A 40 0.96 2.80 -1.38
CA ILE A 40 1.33 3.09 -2.77
C ILE A 40 0.14 3.73 -3.51
N GLN A 41 0.41 4.72 -4.35
CA GLN A 41 -0.61 5.33 -5.20
C GLN A 41 -0.99 4.41 -6.38
N VAL A 42 -1.92 3.49 -6.17
CA VAL A 42 -2.36 2.51 -7.19
C VAL A 42 -3.13 3.13 -8.36
N ASN A 43 -3.67 4.35 -8.20
CA ASN A 43 -4.45 5.03 -9.23
C ASN A 43 -3.61 5.92 -10.14
N MET A 44 -2.30 6.02 -9.90
CA MET A 44 -1.42 6.87 -10.70
C MET A 44 -1.29 6.30 -12.12
N LYS A 45 -1.95 6.95 -13.09
CA LYS A 45 -1.82 6.64 -14.51
C LYS A 45 -1.21 7.84 -15.22
N GLY A 46 0.05 7.70 -15.64
CA GLY A 46 0.81 8.76 -16.31
C GLY A 46 1.63 9.63 -15.37
N SER A 47 2.52 10.45 -15.95
CA SER A 47 3.51 11.27 -15.23
C SER A 47 2.92 12.42 -14.41
N GLU A 48 1.66 12.77 -14.61
CA GLU A 48 0.94 13.85 -13.92
C GLU A 48 -0.04 13.35 -12.84
N GLY A 49 0.00 12.06 -12.51
CA GLY A 49 -0.97 11.48 -11.58
C GLY A 49 -0.93 12.09 -10.17
N ASN A 50 0.17 12.73 -9.77
CA ASN A 50 0.30 13.48 -8.52
C ASN A 50 -0.50 14.81 -8.50
N LEU A 51 -0.92 15.33 -9.65
CA LEU A 51 -1.83 16.48 -9.72
C LEU A 51 -3.27 16.10 -9.38
N ALA A 52 -3.63 14.84 -9.67
CA ALA A 52 -4.98 14.34 -9.49
C ALA A 52 -5.19 13.60 -8.16
N PHE A 53 -4.11 13.05 -7.58
CA PHE A 53 -4.17 12.25 -6.36
C PHE A 53 -3.06 12.60 -5.38
N PRO A 54 -3.36 12.68 -4.07
CA PRO A 54 -2.35 12.97 -3.06
C PRO A 54 -1.31 11.86 -2.94
N ASN A 55 -0.11 12.22 -2.49
CA ASN A 55 0.96 11.26 -2.17
C ASN A 55 0.51 10.27 -1.08
N THR A 56 0.76 8.97 -1.30
CA THR A 56 0.56 7.94 -0.29
C THR A 56 1.83 7.78 0.56
N LEU A 57 1.83 6.81 1.48
CA LEU A 57 2.87 6.76 2.51
C LEU A 57 4.29 6.62 1.93
N ASN A 58 4.48 5.82 0.88
CA ASN A 58 5.79 5.65 0.25
C ASN A 58 6.29 6.96 -0.39
N GLU A 59 5.46 7.67 -1.16
CA GLU A 59 5.90 8.93 -1.78
C GLU A 59 6.11 10.04 -0.73
N ARG A 60 5.41 9.98 0.40
CA ARG A 60 5.66 10.89 1.54
C ARG A 60 7.00 10.62 2.21
N PHE A 61 7.41 9.35 2.37
CA PHE A 61 8.75 9.00 2.84
C PHE A 61 9.83 9.44 1.85
N ASP A 62 9.62 9.21 0.55
CA ASP A 62 10.53 9.64 -0.51
C ASP A 62 10.73 11.17 -0.49
N THR A 63 9.64 11.93 -0.52
CA THR A 63 9.67 13.40 -0.43
C THR A 63 10.37 13.88 0.85
N PHE A 64 10.10 13.22 1.99
CA PHE A 64 10.72 13.56 3.27
C PHE A 64 12.22 13.26 3.27
N SER A 65 12.67 12.17 2.63
CA SER A 65 14.09 11.82 2.52
C SER A 65 14.90 12.93 1.85
N HIS A 66 14.39 13.51 0.75
CA HIS A 66 15.03 14.63 0.07
C HIS A 66 15.14 15.89 0.94
N THR A 67 14.20 16.07 1.88
CA THR A 67 14.26 17.18 2.86
C THR A 67 15.36 16.96 3.88
N ILE A 68 15.65 15.71 4.25
CA ILE A 68 16.76 15.35 5.13
C ILE A 68 18.09 15.50 4.38
N ASP A 69 18.17 14.96 3.17
CA ASP A 69 19.40 14.95 2.36
C ASP A 69 19.85 16.35 1.92
N ALA A 70 18.94 17.31 1.85
CA ALA A 70 19.26 18.69 1.48
C ALA A 70 20.02 19.47 2.57
N GLY A 71 20.01 19.00 3.82
CA GLY A 71 20.69 19.65 4.94
C GLY A 71 22.10 19.11 5.16
N ASP A 72 23.05 20.00 5.46
CA ASP A 72 24.42 19.63 5.88
C ASP A 72 24.54 19.56 7.43
N THR A 73 23.43 19.24 8.09
CA THR A 73 23.31 19.17 9.55
C THR A 73 22.49 17.97 9.96
N GLU A 74 22.59 17.57 11.23
CA GLU A 74 21.72 16.54 11.78
C GLU A 74 20.21 16.90 11.65
N PRO A 75 19.30 15.91 11.62
CA PRO A 75 17.87 16.17 11.58
C PRO A 75 17.39 17.00 12.76
N THR A 76 16.66 18.06 12.46
CA THR A 76 16.00 18.92 13.45
C THR A 76 14.88 18.19 14.18
N LYS A 77 14.49 18.71 15.35
CA LYS A 77 13.37 18.16 16.13
C LYS A 77 12.06 18.02 15.31
N PRO A 78 11.61 19.03 14.53
CA PRO A 78 10.44 18.87 13.67
C PRO A 78 10.58 17.77 12.62
N GLN A 79 11.78 17.60 12.04
CA GLN A 79 12.04 16.51 11.09
C GLN A 79 11.92 15.14 11.78
N LEU A 80 12.46 14.98 12.99
CA LEU A 80 12.28 13.75 13.78
C LEU A 80 10.80 13.49 14.10
N ASP A 81 10.01 14.52 14.38
CA ASP A 81 8.57 14.38 14.64
C ASP A 81 7.80 13.92 13.39
N VAL A 82 8.16 14.43 12.21
CA VAL A 82 7.61 13.96 10.92
C VAL A 82 8.00 12.50 10.67
N PHE A 83 9.26 12.13 10.93
CA PHE A 83 9.71 10.74 10.80
C PHE A 83 8.91 9.80 11.71
N GLN A 84 8.71 10.19 12.97
CA GLN A 84 7.91 9.41 13.93
C GLN A 84 6.46 9.26 13.45
N LEU A 85 5.85 10.33 12.96
CA LEU A 85 4.49 10.30 12.40
C LEU A 85 4.37 9.32 11.23
N LEU A 86 5.26 9.42 10.23
CA LEU A 86 5.25 8.54 9.07
C LEU A 86 5.52 7.08 9.47
N SER A 87 6.44 6.87 10.42
CA SER A 87 6.80 5.54 10.93
C SER A 87 5.62 4.88 11.66
N SER A 88 4.91 5.61 12.51
CA SER A 88 3.71 5.07 13.17
C SER A 88 2.60 4.70 12.17
N GLN A 89 2.41 5.52 11.13
CA GLN A 89 1.48 5.18 10.04
C GLN A 89 1.89 3.90 9.30
N LEU A 90 3.19 3.71 9.07
CA LEU A 90 3.72 2.49 8.44
C LEU A 90 3.53 1.28 9.33
N GLU A 91 3.85 1.40 10.61
CA GLU A 91 3.67 0.33 11.60
C GLU A 91 2.22 -0.15 11.66
N ASP A 92 1.25 0.75 11.57
CA ASP A 92 -0.16 0.38 11.55
C ASP A 92 -0.52 -0.43 10.30
N GLN A 93 0.01 -0.08 9.13
CA GLN A 93 -0.18 -0.89 7.91
C GLN A 93 0.56 -2.23 8.01
N LEU A 94 1.75 -2.28 8.59
CA LEU A 94 2.50 -3.52 8.80
C LEU A 94 1.78 -4.46 9.78
N LYS A 95 1.18 -3.92 10.84
CA LYS A 95 0.33 -4.69 11.77
C LYS A 95 -0.86 -5.29 11.03
N LYS A 96 -1.56 -4.49 10.22
CA LYS A 96 -2.67 -4.99 9.38
C LYS A 96 -2.20 -6.09 8.43
N TRP A 97 -1.08 -5.89 7.74
CA TRP A 97 -0.51 -6.87 6.84
C TRP A 97 -0.16 -8.18 7.55
N ALA A 98 0.41 -8.10 8.75
CA ALA A 98 0.74 -9.28 9.56
C ALA A 98 -0.50 -10.09 9.99
N GLN A 99 -1.69 -9.49 10.06
CA GLN A 99 -2.95 -10.21 10.32
C GLN A 99 -3.56 -10.86 9.07
N ILE A 100 -3.08 -10.49 7.87
CA ILE A 100 -3.53 -11.07 6.60
C ILE A 100 -2.71 -12.34 6.28
N LYS A 101 -1.43 -12.34 6.67
CA LYS A 101 -0.47 -13.41 6.40
C LYS A 101 -0.66 -14.63 7.30
#